data_AF-A0A924XJZ5-F1
#
_entry.id   AF-A0A924XJZ5-F1
#
_cell.length_a   1.000
_cell.length_b   1.000
_cell.length_c   1.000
_cell.angle_alpha   90.00
_cell.angle_beta   90.00
_cell.angle_gamma   90.00
#
_symmetry.space_group_name_H-M   'P 1'
#
loop_
_entity.id
_entity.type
_entity.pdbx_description
1 polymer ?
#
loop_
_entity_poly.entity_id
_entity_poly.type
_entity_poly.pdbx_seq_one_letter_code
_entity_poly.pdbx_strand_id
1 'polypeptide(L)'
;MPLQFNDGRDVSPDKLAEAVLEIVEKFGAASYETQKVEGHWRYQDVLYRDNLVKIVIDVSDEEENRDWMRNFKAKWKQELEQLELWLVSCTIDID
;
A
#
# COMPACT_ATOMS: atom_id res chain seq x y z
N MET A 1 3.34 0.62 0.37
CA MET A 1 3.35 1.62 -0.71
C MET A 1 4.76 1.74 -1.27
N PRO A 2 4.94 1.80 -2.59
CA PRO A 2 6.25 1.94 -3.20
C PRO A 2 6.75 3.38 -3.14
N LEU A 3 8.05 3.53 -2.92
CA LEU A 3 8.76 4.82 -2.97
C LEU A 3 9.26 5.15 -4.38
N GLN A 4 9.15 4.21 -5.31
CA GLN A 4 9.63 4.33 -6.69
C GLN A 4 8.63 3.73 -7.68
N PHE A 5 8.54 4.31 -8.86
CA PHE A 5 7.88 3.70 -10.03
C PHE A 5 8.67 2.48 -10.50
N ASN A 6 8.06 1.60 -11.31
CA ASN A 6 8.77 0.41 -11.84
C ASN A 6 9.93 0.74 -12.78
N ASP A 7 10.00 1.96 -13.29
CA ASP A 7 11.13 2.47 -14.09
C ASP A 7 12.25 3.11 -13.23
N GLY A 8 12.09 3.10 -11.90
CA GLY A 8 13.08 3.60 -10.94
C GLY A 8 12.97 5.10 -10.61
N ARG A 9 12.04 5.85 -11.21
CA ARG A 9 11.75 7.23 -10.79
C ARG A 9 11.19 7.24 -9.36
N ASP A 10 11.51 8.27 -8.58
CA ASP A 10 10.97 8.40 -7.23
C ASP A 10 9.49 8.82 -7.25
N VAL A 11 8.71 8.26 -6.34
CA VAL A 11 7.33 8.70 -6.06
C VAL A 11 7.39 9.96 -5.19
N SER A 12 6.68 11.01 -5.59
CA SER A 12 6.59 12.24 -4.80
C SER A 12 6.03 11.95 -3.40
N PRO A 13 6.58 12.58 -2.33
CA PRO A 13 6.00 12.53 -1.00
C PRO A 13 4.52 12.93 -0.96
N ASP A 14 4.10 13.87 -1.82
CA ASP A 14 2.70 14.34 -1.87
C ASP A 14 1.75 13.22 -2.31
N LYS A 15 2.14 12.38 -3.28
CA LYS A 15 1.35 11.22 -3.70
C LYS A 15 1.18 10.21 -2.56
N LEU A 16 2.22 10.01 -1.76
CA LEU A 16 2.14 9.12 -0.60
C LEU A 16 1.25 9.72 0.49
N ALA A 17 1.34 11.03 0.71
CA ALA A 17 0.49 11.75 1.65
C ALA A 17 -0.99 11.67 1.24
N GLU A 18 -1.31 11.84 -0.04
CA GLU A 18 -2.67 11.66 -0.58
C GLU A 18 -3.22 10.25 -0.29
N ALA A 19 -2.41 9.21 -0.51
CA ALA A 19 -2.81 7.84 -0.22
C ALA A 19 -3.10 7.60 1.27
N VAL A 20 -2.27 8.17 2.14
CA VAL A 20 -2.47 8.11 3.59
C VAL A 20 -3.71 8.89 4.01
N LEU A 21 -3.92 10.09 3.46
CA LEU A 21 -5.07 10.94 3.78
C LEU A 21 -6.37 10.26 3.37
N GLU A 22 -6.44 9.60 2.22
CA GLU A 22 -7.62 8.85 1.78
C GLU A 22 -7.99 7.72 2.75
N ILE A 23 -6.99 7.03 3.32
CA ILE A 23 -7.19 6.02 4.36
C ILE A 23 -7.70 6.67 5.66
N VAL A 24 -7.10 7.79 6.07
CA VAL A 24 -7.50 8.53 7.28
C VAL A 24 -8.91 9.10 7.15
N GLU A 25 -9.31 9.59 5.98
CA GLU A 25 -10.66 10.07 5.71
C GLU A 25 -11.71 8.96 5.83
N LYS A 26 -11.37 7.73 5.41
CA LYS A 26 -12.29 6.58 5.50
C LYS A 26 -12.35 5.99 6.91
N PHE A 27 -11.21 5.79 7.56
CA PHE A 27 -11.11 5.00 8.80
C PHE A 27 -10.78 5.81 10.05
N GLY A 28 -10.52 7.11 9.90
CA GLY A 28 -10.20 8.02 11.01
C GLY A 28 -8.75 7.96 11.49
N ALA A 29 -7.97 6.93 11.10
CA ALA A 29 -6.58 6.77 11.49
C ALA A 29 -5.79 5.88 10.53
N ALA A 30 -4.47 6.09 10.50
CA ALA A 30 -3.51 5.18 9.87
C ALA A 30 -2.15 5.27 10.57
N SER A 31 -1.47 4.14 10.71
CA SER A 31 -0.06 4.09 11.11
C SER A 31 0.83 4.09 9.88
N TYR A 32 1.76 5.04 9.81
CA TYR A 32 2.71 5.16 8.70
C TYR A 32 4.12 4.81 9.18
N GLU A 33 4.63 3.66 8.75
CA GLU A 33 5.97 3.20 9.09
C GLU A 33 6.97 3.78 8.08
N THR A 34 7.78 4.75 8.53
CA THR A 34 8.76 5.45 7.71
C THR A 34 10.03 4.63 7.41
N GLN A 35 10.17 3.47 8.04
CA GLN A 35 11.28 2.57 7.77
C GLN A 35 11.21 2.08 6.32
N LYS A 36 12.30 2.28 5.58
CA LYS A 36 12.42 1.70 4.23
C LYS A 36 12.46 0.19 4.34
N VAL A 37 11.50 -0.46 3.70
CA VAL A 37 11.44 -1.90 3.53
C VAL A 37 11.90 -2.21 2.11
N GLU A 38 12.91 -3.06 1.98
CA GLU A 38 13.36 -3.52 0.68
C GLU A 38 12.53 -4.74 0.25
N GLY A 39 11.83 -4.63 -0.87
CA GLY A 39 11.13 -5.74 -1.48
C GLY A 39 11.93 -6.37 -2.61
N HIS A 40 11.84 -7.70 -2.71
CA HIS A 40 12.38 -8.48 -3.81
C HIS A 40 11.30 -9.41 -4.32
N TRP A 41 10.97 -9.29 -5.60
CA TRP A 41 9.93 -10.13 -6.19
C TRP A 41 10.23 -10.39 -7.67
N ARG A 42 9.64 -11.45 -8.21
CA ARG A 42 9.81 -11.82 -9.61
C ARG A 42 8.51 -11.65 -10.38
N TYR A 43 8.64 -11.18 -11.61
CA TYR A 43 7.54 -11.16 -12.57
C TYR A 43 8.09 -11.39 -13.97
N GLN A 44 7.52 -12.39 -14.67
CA GLN A 44 7.99 -12.81 -15.99
C GLN A 44 9.51 -13.04 -16.04
N ASP A 45 10.05 -13.77 -15.05
CA ASP A 45 11.47 -14.08 -14.86
C ASP A 45 12.41 -12.88 -14.60
N VAL A 46 11.87 -11.66 -14.52
CA VAL A 46 12.62 -10.46 -14.12
C VAL A 46 12.56 -10.32 -12.60
N LEU A 47 13.73 -10.15 -11.96
CA LEU A 47 13.84 -9.80 -10.55
C LEU A 47 13.69 -8.29 -10.39
N TYR A 48 12.69 -7.88 -9.62
CA TYR A 48 12.44 -6.51 -9.22
C TYR A 48 12.94 -6.30 -7.80
N ARG A 49 13.55 -5.14 -7.57
CA ARG A 49 13.92 -4.64 -6.25
C ARG A 49 13.25 -3.29 -6.07
N ASP A 50 12.51 -3.13 -4.99
CA ASP A 50 11.82 -1.89 -4.66
C ASP A 50 12.11 -1.43 -3.22
N ASN A 51 11.88 -0.15 -2.99
CA ASN A 51 11.87 0.45 -1.67
C ASN A 51 10.43 0.79 -1.33
N LEU A 52 9.97 0.37 -0.15
CA LEU A 52 8.60 0.47 0.29
C LEU A 52 8.51 1.16 1.65
N VAL A 53 7.34 1.74 1.92
CA VAL A 53 6.86 2.07 3.26
C VAL A 53 5.63 1.23 3.56
N LYS A 54 5.36 0.97 4.84
CA LYS A 54 4.17 0.26 5.27
C LYS A 54 3.14 1.24 5.83
N ILE A 55 1.89 1.01 5.44
CA ILE A 55 0.74 1.67 6.03
C ILE A 55 -0.07 0.56 6.69
N VAL A 56 -0.36 0.73 7.97
CA VAL A 56 -1.11 -0.24 8.77
C VAL A 56 -2.36 0.44 9.29
N ILE A 57 -3.49 -0.25 9.15
CA ILE A 57 -4.77 0.16 9.71
C ILE A 57 -5.42 -1.03 10.40
N ASP A 58 -6.05 -0.75 11.54
CA ASP A 58 -6.89 -1.69 12.26
C ASP A 58 -8.33 -1.23 12.09
N VAL A 59 -9.16 -2.10 11.51
CA VAL A 59 -10.55 -1.82 11.17
C VAL A 59 -11.40 -3.04 11.51
N SER A 60 -12.71 -2.85 11.69
CA SER A 60 -13.64 -3.97 11.85
C SER A 60 -13.60 -4.89 10.62
N ASP A 61 -13.74 -6.20 10.85
CA ASP A 61 -13.78 -7.19 9.77
C ASP A 61 -15.14 -7.21 9.07
N GLU A 62 -15.41 -6.15 8.32
CA GLU A 62 -16.62 -5.94 7.56
C GLU A 62 -16.34 -6.05 6.05
N GLU A 63 -17.31 -6.58 5.30
CA GLU A 63 -17.19 -6.73 3.85
C GLU A 63 -16.97 -5.38 3.16
N GLU A 64 -17.63 -4.32 3.63
CA GLU A 64 -17.45 -2.95 3.14
C GLU A 64 -15.99 -2.49 3.23
N ASN A 65 -15.32 -2.75 4.35
CA ASN A 65 -13.93 -2.37 4.55
C ASN A 65 -13.01 -3.14 3.60
N ARG A 66 -13.28 -4.43 3.39
CA ARG A 66 -12.52 -5.27 2.44
C ARG A 66 -12.70 -4.78 1.00
N ASP A 67 -13.92 -4.41 0.60
CA ASP A 67 -14.20 -3.86 -0.73
C ASP A 67 -13.53 -2.50 -0.93
N TRP A 68 -13.60 -1.63 0.07
CA TRP A 68 -12.91 -0.34 0.03
C TRP A 68 -11.40 -0.54 -0.14
N MET A 69 -10.78 -1.44 0.62
CA MET A 69 -9.35 -1.74 0.51
C MET A 69 -8.96 -2.34 -0.85
N ARG A 70 -9.81 -3.17 -1.46
CA ARG A 70 -9.60 -3.67 -2.83
C ARG A 70 -9.61 -2.53 -3.84
N ASN A 71 -10.57 -1.62 -3.74
CA ASN A 71 -10.69 -0.47 -4.63
C ASN A 71 -9.52 0.51 -4.45
N PHE A 72 -9.14 0.78 -3.20
CA PHE A 72 -7.96 1.57 -2.85
C PHE A 72 -6.70 1.00 -3.50
N LYS A 73 -6.47 -0.32 -3.36
CA LYS A 73 -5.33 -1.00 -4.02
C LYS A 73 -5.38 -0.83 -5.54
N ALA A 74 -6.53 -1.05 -6.18
CA ALA A 74 -6.65 -0.94 -7.64
C ALA A 74 -6.34 0.48 -8.13
N LYS A 75 -6.92 1.50 -7.47
CA LYS A 75 -6.68 2.91 -7.76
C LYS A 75 -5.19 3.26 -7.65
N TRP A 76 -4.58 2.98 -6.50
CA TRP A 76 -3.19 3.36 -6.26
C TRP A 76 -2.17 2.54 -7.05
N LYS A 77 -2.50 1.31 -7.42
CA LYS A 77 -1.73 0.54 -8.41
C LYS A 77 -1.67 1.29 -9.75
N GLN A 78 -2.78 1.84 -10.21
CA GLN A 78 -2.84 2.62 -11.45
C GLN A 78 -2.13 3.98 -11.32
N GLU A 79 -2.41 4.76 -10.27
CA GLU A 79 -1.84 6.10 -10.04
C GLU A 79 -0.31 6.12 -9.84
N LEU A 80 0.25 5.00 -9.38
CA LEU A 80 1.67 4.79 -9.18
C LEU A 80 2.32 3.96 -10.30
N GLU A 81 1.57 3.66 -11.37
CA GLU A 81 2.02 2.89 -12.53
C GLU A 81 2.71 1.57 -12.12
N GLN A 82 2.09 0.88 -11.15
CA GLN A 82 2.64 -0.32 -10.56
C GLN A 82 2.20 -1.58 -11.30
N LEU A 83 3.16 -2.45 -11.65
CA LEU A 83 2.87 -3.83 -12.06
C LEU A 83 2.06 -4.58 -11.01
N GLU A 84 2.34 -4.34 -9.72
CA GLU A 84 1.57 -4.87 -8.59
C GLU A 84 1.69 -3.97 -7.34
N LEU A 85 0.65 -3.99 -6.49
CA LEU A 85 0.66 -3.32 -5.19
C LEU A 85 0.25 -4.32 -4.11
N TRP A 86 1.15 -4.62 -3.17
CA TRP A 86 0.88 -5.60 -2.13
C TRP A 86 -0.03 -5.03 -1.04
N LEU A 87 -1.07 -5.80 -0.72
CA LEU A 87 -2.04 -5.54 0.35
C LEU A 87 -2.32 -6.89 1.03
N VAL A 88 -2.28 -6.88 2.36
CA VAL A 88 -2.54 -8.07 3.19
C VAL A 88 -3.54 -7.68 4.27
N SER A 89 -4.50 -8.57 4.53
CA SER A 89 -5.44 -8.46 5.64
C SER A 89 -5.37 -9.74 6.47
N CYS A 90 -5.36 -9.60 7.79
CA CYS A 90 -5.46 -10.70 8.74
C CYS A 90 -6.39 -10.31 9.87
N THR A 91 -7.18 -11.25 10.38
CA THR A 91 -7.98 -11.06 11.59
C THR A 91 -7.08 -11.07 12.80
N ILE A 92 -7.20 -10.06 13.66
CA ILE A 92 -6.53 -10.02 14.96
C ILE A 92 -7.54 -10.55 15.98
N ASP A 93 -7.19 -11.64 16.63
CA ASP A 93 -7.96 -12.20 17.75
C ASP A 93 -7.12 -12.07 19.03
N ILE A 94 -7.77 -11.81 20.15
CA ILE A 94 -7.14 -11.78 21.47
C ILE A 94 -7.75 -12.93 22.25
N ASP A 95 -6.96 -13.98 22.49
CA ASP A 95 -7.34 -15.12 23.34
C ASP A 95 -7.86 -14.68 24.72
#